data_AF-X1C263-F1
#
_entry.id   AF-X1C263-F1
#
_cell.length_a   1.000
_cell.length_b   1.000
_cell.length_c   1.000
_cell.angle_alpha   90.00
_cell.angle_beta   90.00
_cell.angle_gamma   90.00
#
_symmetry.space_group_name_H-M   'P 1'
#
loop_
_entity.id
_entity.type
_entity.pdbx_description
1 polymer ?
#
loop_
_entity_poly.entity_id
_entity_poly.type
_entity_poly.pdbx_seq_one_letter_code
_entity_poly.pdbx_strand_id
1 'polypeptide(L)' 'MNTGIKVVLMIVAGALLTVTGLAQEREVVINEVAWGGSREDPTGEWIELFNSTDHAISLEGWCLVSSDGSP' A
#
# COMPACT_ATOMS: atom_id res chain seq x y z
N MET A 1 -28.03 -4.92 -29.38
CA MET A 1 -28.13 -3.47 -29.19
C MET A 1 -28.71 -3.21 -27.80
N ASN A 2 -27.79 -2.90 -26.89
CA ASN A 2 -27.82 -2.16 -25.63
C ASN A 2 -29.23 -1.71 -25.13
N THR A 3 -29.59 -1.84 -23.85
CA THR A 3 -28.74 -1.73 -22.66
C THR A 3 -29.36 -2.50 -21.49
N GLY A 4 -28.58 -3.37 -20.86
CA GLY A 4 -28.97 -4.11 -19.66
C GLY A 4 -29.17 -3.20 -18.45
N ILE A 5 -29.94 -3.70 -17.49
CA ILE A 5 -30.07 -3.22 -16.12
C ILE A 5 -30.77 -1.85 -16.01
N LYS A 6 -32.09 -1.88 -16.17
CA LYS A 6 -32.97 -0.84 -15.62
C LYS A 6 -32.99 -0.99 -14.09
N VAL A 7 -32.11 -0.24 -13.44
CA VAL A 7 -32.25 0.41 -12.13
C VAL A 7 -33.53 -0.02 -11.39
N VAL A 8 -33.40 -1.03 -10.51
CA VAL A 8 -34.44 -1.38 -9.54
C VAL A 8 -34.36 -0.37 -8.41
N LEU A 9 -35.36 0.50 -8.35
CA LEU A 9 -35.59 1.45 -7.27
C LEU A 9 -36.14 0.68 -6.06
N MET A 10 -35.43 0.64 -4.94
CA MET A 10 -36.03 0.35 -3.63
C MET A 10 -35.53 1.36 -2.59
N ILE A 11 -36.41 2.29 -2.25
CA ILE A 11 -36.33 3.10 -1.04
C ILE A 11 -36.93 2.24 0.07
N VAL A 12 -36.11 1.76 1.00
CA VAL A 12 -36.58 1.32 2.33
C VAL A 12 -35.65 1.94 3.37
N ALA A 13 -36.24 2.70 4.29
CA ALA A 13 -35.59 3.32 5.43
C ALA A 13 -34.84 2.26 6.27
N GLY A 14 -33.53 2.44 6.42
CA GLY A 14 -32.67 1.49 7.13
C GLY A 14 -31.32 1.34 6.45
N ALA A 15 -30.67 2.44 6.10
CA ALA A 15 -29.28 2.39 5.69
C ALA A 15 -28.41 2.08 6.91
N LEU A 16 -28.26 0.80 7.26
CA LEU A 16 -26.97 0.38 7.81
C LEU A 16 -26.05 0.20 6.61
N LEU A 17 -25.47 1.31 6.17
CA LEU A 17 -24.28 1.27 5.36
C LEU A 17 -23.19 0.70 6.27
N THR A 18 -23.03 -0.62 6.30
CA THR A 18 -21.81 -1.19 6.88
C THR A 18 -20.68 -0.75 5.97
N VAL A 19 -20.06 0.37 6.32
CA VAL A 19 -18.69 0.66 5.90
C VAL A 19 -17.85 -0.40 6.58
N THR A 20 -17.75 -1.58 5.96
CA THR A 20 -16.71 -2.54 6.29
C THR A 20 -15.41 -1.78 6.10
N GLY A 21 -14.66 -1.58 7.19
CA GLY A 21 -13.40 -0.86 7.16
C GLY A 21 -12.56 -1.41 6.02
N LEU A 22 -12.38 -0.60 4.97
CA LEU A 22 -11.39 -0.90 3.97
C LEU A 22 -10.07 -0.87 4.74
N ALA A 23 -9.42 -2.02 4.86
CA ALA A 23 -8.03 -2.02 5.26
C ALA A 23 -7.35 -1.03 4.30
N GLN A 24 -6.82 0.05 4.84
CA GLN A 24 -6.07 0.99 4.02
C GLN A 24 -4.86 0.21 3.54
N GLU A 25 -4.90 -0.27 2.31
CA GLU A 25 -3.74 -0.88 1.68
C GLU A 25 -2.64 0.16 1.70
N ARG A 26 -1.53 -0.19 2.34
CA ARG A 26 -0.34 0.63 2.30
C ARG A 26 0.23 0.46 0.89
N GLU A 27 0.08 1.48 0.06
CA GLU A 27 0.42 1.43 -1.36
C GLU A 27 1.91 1.07 -1.58
N VAL A 28 2.80 1.61 -0.75
CA VAL A 28 4.22 1.23 -0.70
C VAL A 28 4.57 0.78 0.72
N VAL A 29 5.19 -0.39 0.84
CA VAL A 29 5.63 -0.97 2.12
C VAL A 29 7.12 -1.30 2.08
N ILE A 30 7.76 -1.30 3.26
CA ILE A 30 9.05 -1.96 3.45
C ILE A 30 8.76 -3.46 3.48
N ASN A 31 9.19 -4.19 2.44
CA ASN A 31 8.95 -5.62 2.32
C ASN A 31 10.04 -6.44 3.02
N GLU A 32 11.31 -6.06 2.81
CA GLU A 32 12.46 -6.75 3.39
C GLU A 32 13.52 -5.75 3.85
N VAL A 33 14.30 -6.18 4.85
CA VAL A 33 15.45 -5.44 5.40
C VAL A 33 16.61 -6.42 5.55
N ALA A 34 17.70 -6.16 4.85
CA ALA A 34 18.95 -6.88 5.01
C ALA A 34 19.95 -6.01 5.79
N TRP A 35 19.95 -6.17 7.10
CA TRP A 35 20.85 -5.46 8.01
C TRP A 35 21.95 -6.42 8.48
N GLY A 36 23.23 -6.07 8.23
CA GLY A 36 24.39 -6.87 8.63
C GLY A 36 25.19 -7.51 7.49
N GLY A 37 24.77 -7.31 6.23
CA GLY A 37 25.48 -7.79 5.05
C GLY A 37 25.67 -9.31 4.99
N SER A 38 26.66 -9.75 4.22
CA SER A 38 27.11 -11.15 4.12
C SER A 38 28.58 -11.27 4.51
N ARG A 39 29.10 -12.50 4.54
CA ARG A 39 30.54 -12.71 4.82
C ARG A 39 31.42 -12.17 3.70
N GLU A 40 30.88 -12.19 2.48
CA GLU A 40 31.53 -11.74 1.26
C GLU A 40 31.35 -10.23 1.03
N ASP A 41 30.27 -9.65 1.54
CA ASP A 41 30.00 -8.20 1.55
C ASP A 41 29.37 -7.77 2.89
N PRO A 42 30.19 -7.48 3.92
CA PRO A 42 29.71 -7.07 5.24
C PRO A 42 28.97 -5.73 5.24
N THR A 43 29.09 -4.95 4.16
CA THR A 43 28.41 -3.67 3.96
C THR A 43 27.22 -3.76 3.02
N GLY A 44 26.87 -4.97 2.58
CA GLY A 44 25.79 -5.27 1.64
C GLY A 44 24.41 -5.12 2.26
N GLU A 45 24.13 -3.95 2.82
CA GLU A 45 22.88 -3.62 3.47
C GLU A 45 21.91 -2.99 2.48
N TRP A 46 20.63 -3.37 2.57
CA TRP A 46 19.59 -2.85 1.68
C TRP A 46 18.20 -2.97 2.31
N ILE A 47 17.26 -2.20 1.74
CA ILE A 47 15.84 -2.24 2.05
C ILE A 47 15.09 -2.45 0.74
N GLU A 48 14.09 -3.33 0.73
CA GLU A 48 13.18 -3.50 -0.39
C GLU A 48 11.87 -2.74 -0.14
N LEU A 49 11.46 -1.96 -1.14
CA LEU A 49 10.15 -1.33 -1.19
C LEU A 49 9.25 -2.10 -2.14
N PHE A 50 8.09 -2.52 -1.66
CA PHE A 50 7.08 -3.19 -2.48
C PHE A 50 5.89 -2.25 -2.71
N ASN A 51 5.57 -2.02 -3.98
CA ASN A 51 4.33 -1.37 -4.39
C ASN A 51 3.23 -2.44 -4.49
N SER A 52 2.26 -2.38 -3.59
CA SER A 52 1.15 -3.36 -3.54
C SER A 52 0.04 -3.07 -4.54
N THR A 53 0.18 -2.01 -5.34
CA THR A 53 -0.83 -1.59 -6.31
C THR A 53 -0.51 -2.10 -7.72
N ASP A 54 -1.47 -1.95 -8.63
CA ASP A 54 -1.35 -2.29 -10.06
C ASP A 54 -0.88 -1.13 -10.94
N HIS A 55 -0.54 0.02 -10.34
CA HIS A 55 -0.13 1.22 -11.04
C HIS A 55 1.23 1.74 -10.55
N ALA A 56 1.88 2.56 -11.37
CA ALA A 56 3.17 3.13 -11.02
C ALA A 56 3.01 4.23 -9.96
N ILE A 57 3.88 4.19 -8.94
CA ILE A 57 3.98 5.22 -7.90
C ILE A 57 5.33 5.92 -8.04
N SER A 58 5.31 7.25 -8.10
CA SER A 58 6.55 8.04 -8.09
C SER A 58 7.10 8.14 -6.66
N LEU A 59 8.39 7.84 -6.51
CA LEU A 59 9.12 8.03 -5.25
C LEU A 59 9.83 9.40 -5.20
N GLU A 60 9.56 10.29 -6.15
CA GLU A 60 10.18 11.62 -6.19
C GLU A 60 9.91 12.38 -4.88
N GLY A 61 10.98 12.84 -4.23
CA GLY A 61 10.90 13.57 -2.96
C GLY A 61 10.70 12.71 -1.72
N TRP A 62 10.63 11.38 -1.84
CA TRP A 62 10.54 10.50 -0.68
C TRP A 62 11.87 10.43 0.08
N CYS A 63 11.79 10.23 1.39
CA CYS A 63 12.94 10.09 2.28
C CYS A 63 12.67 8.99 3.30
N LEU A 64 13.68 8.17 3.58
CA LEU A 64 13.67 7.27 4.73
C LEU A 64 14.12 8.06 5.95
N VAL A 65 13.30 8.07 6.99
CA VAL A 65 13.57 8.79 8.24
C VAL A 65 13.61 7.82 9.40
N SER A 66 14.64 7.90 10.22
CA SER A 66 14.65 7.26 11.53
C SER A 66 13.97 8.18 12.55
N SER A 67 13.21 7.59 13.47
CA SER A 67 12.52 8.34 14.52
C SER A 67 13.47 9.02 15.51
N ASP A 68 14.71 8.54 15.63
CA ASP A 68 15.73 9.12 16.51
C ASP A 68 16.71 10.06 15.79
N GLY A 69 16.53 10.25 14.47
CA GLY A 69 17.37 11.12 13.66
C GLY A 69 18.77 10.58 13.35
N SER A 70 19.08 9.32 13.71
CA SER A 70 20.31 8.62 13.32
C SER A 70 19.98 7.46 12.39
N PRO A 71 20.86 7.12 11.42
CA PRO A 71 20.83 5.79 10.82
C PRO A 71 21.06 4.70 11.86
#